data_AF-A0A6S6RPR3-F1
#
_entry.id   AF-A0A6S6RPR3-F1
#
_cell.length_a   1.000
_cell.length_b   1.000
_cell.length_c   1.000
_cell.angle_alpha   90.00
_cell.angle_beta   90.00
_cell.angle_gamma   90.00
#
_symmetry.space_group_name_H-M   'P 1'
#
loop_
_entity.id
_entity.type
_entity.pdbx_description
1 polymer ?
#
loop_
_entity_poly.entity_id
_entity_poly.type
_entity_poly.pdbx_seq_one_letter_code
_entity_poly.pdbx_strand_id
1 'polypeptide(L)'
;MGTTLFAIGLFDININSDVFYAWVTQVLIPVLPKNSVIMMDNATFHKKQSIQQVIIDAGHMVEYLPTYSPDLNPIEHKWAQAKCKKRALGCDTDILFALNMV
;
A
#
# COMPACT_ATOMS: atom_id res chain seq x y z
N MET A 1 5.39 -1.46 -15.87
CA MET A 1 4.62 -1.73 -14.63
C MET A 1 5.44 -1.25 -13.44
N GLY A 2 4.81 -0.63 -12.44
CA GLY A 2 5.48 0.15 -11.39
C GLY A 2 6.69 -0.55 -10.77
N THR A 3 7.85 0.10 -10.86
CA THR A 3 9.14 -0.46 -10.42
C THR A 3 9.41 -0.19 -8.94
N THR A 4 8.73 0.78 -8.36
CA THR A 4 9.13 1.42 -7.10
C THR A 4 8.00 1.36 -6.11
N LEU A 5 8.28 0.88 -4.89
CA LEU A 5 7.39 1.05 -3.76
C LEU A 5 7.55 2.49 -3.24
N PHE A 6 6.44 3.14 -2.92
CA PHE A 6 6.42 4.47 -2.32
C PHE A 6 5.32 4.51 -1.25
N ALA A 7 5.33 5.56 -0.42
CA ALA A 7 4.41 5.68 0.73
C ALA A 7 4.47 4.47 1.69
N ILE A 8 5.63 3.83 1.83
CA ILE A 8 5.80 2.65 2.70
C ILE A 8 5.68 3.08 4.17
N GLY A 9 4.88 2.36 4.94
CA GLY A 9 4.80 2.50 6.40
C GLY A 9 5.05 1.16 7.09
N LEU A 10 5.86 1.19 8.15
CA LEU A 10 6.08 0.06 9.05
C LEU A 10 5.29 0.32 10.34
N PHE A 11 4.53 -0.68 10.77
CA PHE A 11 3.62 -0.57 11.91
C PHE A 11 3.75 -1.81 12.79
N ASP A 12 4.03 -1.60 14.08
CA ASP A 12 4.03 -2.67 15.10
C ASP A 12 2.63 -2.93 15.68
N ILE A 13 1.60 -2.38 15.03
CA ILE A 13 0.20 -2.50 15.41
C ILE A 13 -0.61 -3.12 14.28
N ASN A 14 -1.76 -3.70 14.62
CA ASN A 14 -2.72 -4.14 13.63
C ASN A 14 -3.26 -2.95 12.84
N ILE A 15 -3.31 -3.09 11.51
CA ILE A 15 -3.92 -2.10 10.64
C ILE A 15 -5.44 -2.22 10.74
N ASN A 16 -6.08 -1.15 11.16
CA ASN A 16 -7.53 -0.98 11.14
C ASN A 16 -7.89 0.22 10.26
N SER A 17 -9.19 0.52 10.15
CA SER A 17 -9.66 1.62 9.31
C SER A 17 -9.14 3.00 9.71
N ASP A 18 -8.84 3.22 10.99
CA ASP A 18 -8.38 4.54 11.47
C ASP A 18 -6.89 4.73 11.19
N VAL A 19 -6.08 3.69 11.42
CA VAL A 19 -4.65 3.68 11.03
C VAL A 19 -4.53 3.82 9.52
N PHE A 20 -5.33 3.07 8.76
CA PHE A 20 -5.32 3.16 7.31
C PHE A 20 -5.78 4.54 6.80
N TYR A 21 -6.83 5.12 7.38
CA TYR A 21 -7.26 6.48 7.04
C TYR A 21 -6.17 7.52 7.32
N ALA A 22 -5.49 7.44 8.47
CA ALA A 22 -4.38 8.32 8.79
C ALA A 22 -3.23 8.17 7.77
N TRP A 23 -2.86 6.94 7.41
CA TRP A 23 -1.84 6.69 6.39
C TRP A 23 -2.25 7.22 5.01
N VAL A 24 -3.50 7.01 4.57
CA VAL A 24 -4.00 7.53 3.29
C VAL A 24 -3.87 9.05 3.23
N THR A 25 -4.31 9.74 4.27
CA THR A 25 -4.37 11.20 4.31
C THR A 25 -3.02 11.87 4.52
N GLN A 26 -2.17 11.28 5.36
CA GLN A 26 -0.91 11.90 5.78
C GLN A 26 0.29 11.45 4.95
N VAL A 27 0.23 10.26 4.34
CA VAL A 27 1.36 9.66 3.64
C VAL A 27 1.07 9.46 2.15
N LEU A 28 -0.04 8.80 1.80
CA LEU A 28 -0.31 8.43 0.42
C LEU A 28 -0.71 9.63 -0.45
N ILE A 29 -1.78 10.34 -0.10
CA ILE A 29 -2.32 11.46 -0.89
C ILE A 29 -1.27 12.53 -1.20
N PRO A 30 -0.43 12.98 -0.23
CA PRO A 30 0.56 14.04 -0.49
C PRO A 30 1.61 13.71 -1.57
N VAL A 31 1.86 12.42 -1.83
CA VAL A 31 2.88 11.97 -2.80
C VAL A 31 2.27 11.41 -4.09
N LEU A 32 0.94 11.34 -4.20
CA LEU A 32 0.28 10.83 -5.40
C LEU A 32 0.37 11.82 -6.56
N PRO A 33 0.63 11.34 -7.79
CA PRO A 33 0.43 12.12 -8.99
C PRO A 33 -1.03 12.56 -9.13
N LYS A 34 -1.25 13.74 -9.75
CA LYS A 34 -2.60 14.24 -10.02
C LYS A 34 -3.41 13.21 -10.83
N ASN A 35 -4.70 13.09 -10.51
CA ASN A 35 -5.66 12.22 -11.20
C ASN A 35 -5.30 10.72 -11.19
N SER A 36 -4.58 10.26 -10.17
CA SER A 36 -4.27 8.84 -9.98
C SER A 36 -5.50 7.96 -9.74
N VAL A 37 -5.40 6.68 -10.12
CA VAL A 37 -6.34 5.61 -9.74
C VAL A 37 -5.68 4.75 -8.68
N ILE A 38 -6.34 4.61 -7.55
CA ILE A 38 -5.89 3.78 -6.43
C ILE A 38 -6.61 2.44 -6.53
N MET A 39 -5.86 1.40 -6.88
CA MET A 39 -6.33 0.02 -6.91
C MET A 39 -6.14 -0.62 -5.52
N MET A 40 -7.21 -1.10 -4.90
CA MET A 40 -7.18 -1.78 -3.60
C MET A 40 -7.73 -3.20 -3.68
N ASP A 41 -7.30 -4.08 -2.77
CA ASP A 41 -7.96 -5.37 -2.56
C ASP A 41 -9.27 -5.21 -1.78
N ASN A 42 -9.93 -6.33 -1.47
CA ASN A 42 -11.24 -6.34 -0.82
C ASN A 42 -11.22 -6.30 0.72
N ALA A 43 -10.10 -5.93 1.37
CA ALA A 43 -10.08 -5.79 2.82
C ALA A 43 -11.21 -4.87 3.32
N THR A 44 -11.91 -5.27 4.38
CA THR A 44 -13.14 -4.59 4.84
C THR A 44 -12.88 -3.13 5.21
N PHE A 45 -11.70 -2.82 5.77
CA PHE A 45 -11.31 -1.46 6.13
C PHE A 45 -11.00 -0.56 4.92
N HIS A 46 -10.67 -1.11 3.75
CA HIS A 46 -10.51 -0.34 2.50
C HIS A 46 -11.84 0.22 1.96
N LYS A 47 -12.97 -0.33 2.40
CA LYS A 47 -14.31 0.02 1.91
C LYS A 47 -15.04 1.04 2.80
N LYS A 48 -14.36 1.61 3.80
CA LYS A 48 -14.93 2.67 4.64
C LYS A 48 -15.18 3.91 3.76
N GLN A 49 -16.42 4.42 3.78
CA GLN A 49 -16.83 5.57 2.97
C GLN A 49 -15.94 6.80 3.17
N SER A 50 -15.48 7.05 4.41
CA SER A 50 -14.59 8.18 4.71
C SER A 50 -13.26 8.11 3.96
N ILE A 51 -12.73 6.91 3.72
CA ILE A 51 -11.48 6.69 2.98
C ILE A 51 -11.71 6.95 1.49
N GLN A 52 -12.82 6.45 0.94
CA GLN A 52 -13.17 6.71 -0.46
C GLN A 52 -13.37 8.20 -0.72
N GLN A 53 -14.10 8.88 0.17
CA GLN A 53 -14.40 10.30 0.02
C GLN A 53 -13.15 11.16 0.05
N VAL A 54 -12.21 10.92 0.99
CA VAL A 54 -11.00 11.74 1.06
C VAL A 54 -10.07 11.56 -0.16
N ILE A 55 -10.09 10.37 -0.77
CA ILE A 55 -9.36 10.11 -2.02
C ILE A 55 -10.03 10.85 -3.19
N ILE A 56 -11.36 10.79 -3.29
CA ILE A 56 -12.13 11.46 -4.35
C ILE A 56 -12.02 12.98 -4.24
N ASP A 57 -12.13 13.53 -3.03
CA ASP A 57 -12.00 14.95 -2.75
C ASP A 57 -10.60 15.48 -3.10
N ALA A 58 -9.57 14.63 -3.00
CA ALA A 58 -8.21 14.92 -3.45
C ALA A 58 -8.03 14.84 -4.99
N GLY A 59 -9.08 14.51 -5.73
CA GLY A 59 -9.06 14.41 -7.20
C GLY A 59 -8.55 13.07 -7.73
N HIS A 60 -8.64 12.00 -6.94
CA HIS A 60 -8.23 10.65 -7.33
C HIS A 60 -9.42 9.71 -7.46
N MET A 61 -9.23 8.57 -8.12
CA MET A 61 -10.25 7.53 -8.24
C MET A 61 -9.91 6.31 -7.39
N VAL A 62 -10.92 5.59 -6.95
CA VAL A 62 -10.80 4.35 -6.18
C VAL A 62 -11.39 3.22 -6.98
N GLU A 63 -10.61 2.15 -7.15
CA GLU A 63 -11.04 0.92 -7.80
C GLU A 63 -10.65 -0.29 -6.95
N TYR A 64 -11.43 -1.37 -7.07
CA TYR A 64 -11.21 -2.60 -6.31
C TYR A 64 -10.91 -3.76 -7.23
N LEU A 65 -9.92 -4.57 -6.84
CA LEU A 65 -9.65 -5.83 -7.52
C LEU A 65 -10.82 -6.81 -7.32
N PRO A 66 -11.03 -7.77 -8.26
CA PRO A 66 -11.96 -8.86 -8.02
C PRO A 66 -11.58 -9.69 -6.79
N THR A 67 -12.56 -10.26 -6.11
CA THR A 67 -12.34 -11.10 -4.93
C THR A 67 -11.50 -12.33 -5.31
N TYR A 68 -10.50 -12.65 -4.48
CA TYR A 68 -9.60 -13.79 -4.67
C TYR A 68 -8.75 -13.71 -5.96
N SER A 69 -8.41 -12.52 -6.43
CA SER A 69 -7.53 -12.30 -7.59
C SER A 69 -6.17 -11.69 -7.22
N PRO A 70 -5.34 -12.39 -6.44
CA PRO A 70 -3.99 -11.90 -6.08
C PRO A 70 -3.06 -11.83 -7.30
N ASP A 71 -3.33 -12.62 -8.34
CA ASP A 71 -2.66 -12.59 -9.64
C ASP A 71 -2.81 -11.25 -10.36
N LEU A 72 -3.90 -10.53 -10.10
CA LEU A 72 -4.15 -9.20 -10.63
C LEU A 72 -3.53 -8.07 -9.79
N ASN A 73 -2.81 -8.40 -8.70
CA ASN A 73 -2.19 -7.42 -7.82
C ASN A 73 -0.66 -7.41 -7.98
N PRO A 74 -0.08 -6.48 -8.77
CA PRO A 74 1.36 -6.44 -9.03
C PRO A 74 2.24 -6.28 -7.78
N ILE A 75 1.69 -5.76 -6.67
CA ILE A 75 2.44 -5.59 -5.43
C ILE A 75 2.82 -6.95 -4.79
N GLU A 76 2.07 -8.02 -5.08
CA GLU A 76 2.38 -9.37 -4.57
C GLU A 76 3.75 -9.85 -5.05
N HIS A 77 4.10 -9.57 -6.31
CA HIS A 77 5.42 -9.87 -6.84
C HIS A 77 6.52 -9.05 -6.15
N LYS A 78 6.25 -7.79 -5.81
CA LYS A 78 7.19 -6.95 -5.06
C LYS A 78 7.40 -7.46 -3.63
N TRP A 79 6.34 -7.89 -2.96
CA TRP A 79 6.43 -8.52 -1.65
C TRP A 79 7.18 -9.86 -1.69
N ALA A 80 7.01 -10.66 -2.74
CA ALA A 80 7.80 -11.87 -2.95
C ALA A 80 9.29 -11.57 -3.08
N GLN A 81 9.66 -10.52 -3.82
CA GLN A 81 11.04 -10.05 -3.96
C GLN A 81 11.61 -9.55 -2.62
N ALA A 82 10.87 -8.72 -1.88
CA ALA A 82 11.28 -8.22 -0.56
C ALA A 82 11.52 -9.38 0.42
N LYS A 83 10.61 -10.37 0.48
CA LYS A 83 10.76 -11.57 1.30
C LYS A 83 11.98 -12.41 0.90
N CYS A 84 12.28 -12.52 -0.40
CA CYS A 84 13.46 -13.22 -0.87
C CYS A 84 14.75 -12.53 -0.41
N LYS A 85 14.83 -11.20 -0.58
CA LYS A 85 15.96 -10.38 -0.10
C LYS A 85 16.15 -10.48 1.41
N LYS A 86 15.07 -10.37 2.19
CA LYS A 86 15.10 -10.54 3.65
C LYS A 86 15.79 -11.85 4.05
N ARG A 87 15.39 -12.96 3.42
CA ARG A 87 15.97 -14.29 3.67
C ARG A 87 17.44 -14.38 3.26
N ALA A 88 17.81 -13.82 2.11
CA ALA A 88 19.19 -13.83 1.63
C ALA A 88 20.14 -13.04 2.54
N LEU A 89 19.65 -11.95 3.14
CA LEU A 89 20.44 -11.07 4.01
C LEU A 89 20.40 -11.47 5.48
N GLY A 90 19.42 -12.29 5.89
CA GLY A 90 19.23 -12.66 7.28
C GLY A 90 18.89 -11.46 8.19
N CYS A 91 18.21 -10.43 7.66
CA CYS A 91 17.92 -9.20 8.39
C CYS A 91 16.44 -9.09 8.82
N ASP A 92 16.16 -8.17 9.76
CA ASP A 92 14.80 -7.80 10.10
C ASP A 92 14.15 -6.93 9.01
N THR A 93 12.82 -6.84 9.02
CA THR A 93 12.02 -5.95 8.19
C THR A 93 12.45 -4.48 8.32
N ASP A 94 12.72 -3.99 9.53
CA ASP A 94 13.18 -2.59 9.71
C ASP A 94 14.49 -2.33 8.97
N ILE A 95 15.43 -3.28 9.08
CA ILE A 95 16.73 -3.20 8.40
C ILE A 95 16.53 -3.30 6.88
N LEU A 96 15.66 -4.20 6.41
CA LEU A 96 15.38 -4.37 4.98
C LEU A 96 14.92 -3.06 4.32
N PHE A 97 14.03 -2.33 4.98
CA PHE A 97 13.48 -1.07 4.46
C PHE A 97 14.36 0.16 4.76
N ALA A 98 15.20 0.13 5.81
CA ALA A 98 16.18 1.18 6.09
C ALA A 98 17.35 1.21 5.09
N LEU A 99 17.68 0.06 4.49
CA LEU A 99 18.79 -0.06 3.53
C LEU A 99 18.42 0.38 2.10
N ASN A 100 17.23 0.98 1.88
CA ASN A 100 16.68 1.33 0.56
C ASN A 100 16.69 0.15 -0.44
N MET A 101 16.62 -1.09 0.07
CA MET A 101 16.81 -2.30 -0.73
C MET A 101 15.52 -2.90 -1.32
N VAL A 102 14.40 -2.17 -1.32
CA VAL A 102 13.11 -2.64 -1.84
C VAL A 102 12.62 -1.77 -2.98
#